data_AF-A0A840NBD8-F1
#
_entry.id   AF-A0A840NBD8-F1
#
_cell.length_a   1.000
_cell.length_b   1.000
_cell.length_c   1.000
_cell.angle_alpha   90.00
_cell.angle_beta   90.00
_cell.angle_gamma   90.00
#
_symmetry.space_group_name_H-M   'P 1'
#
loop_
_entity.id
_entity.type
_entity.pdbx_description
1 polymer ?
#
loop_
_entity_poly.entity_id
_entity_poly.type
_entity_poly.pdbx_seq_one_letter_code
_entity_poly.pdbx_strand_id
1 'polypeptide(L)'
;MEQSPDVAEGTGEGEEDRPEAPVRRGTRAQRRERTLRAMAEGLDARCAYCGEPLPPVPSKGGRPTPYCPADSDRYGNWGAKTITCAMLDEQREIWMQVYGPDQPMTKVDLGGLRDRLADLKGALAPVHDEIAGLEQLATAELARALDARQEAETARTDAQDTARAAVAERDEALSAAQQADARAEAATAERDEAVERATHADQERDQAIADRDAARDETTRAGADRQAALEQATTAQQHITELHNTLAGERATALDRVDVLRREHEQAQQELRRELDEHHQQRLRAQADEFTQRMQADRSAAEGRVGELTDRLTEATRSYADALAPLHEQIRVLTHDLADQRATAAAAHERFGRLHGELADVLVPDAEDVADRARSVLERYAPQPPTPETGRAQETPAAPPGEER
;
A
#
# COMPACT_ATOMS: atom_id res chain seq x y z
N MET A 1 31.04 84.38 -11.48
CA MET A 1 30.53 85.60 -10.81
C MET A 1 31.75 86.46 -10.54
N GLU A 2 32.02 87.42 -11.42
CA GLU A 2 33.10 88.40 -11.18
C GLU A 2 32.65 89.50 -10.20
N GLN A 3 33.62 90.09 -9.51
CA GLN A 3 33.46 91.35 -8.77
C GLN A 3 34.74 92.18 -8.95
N SER A 4 34.62 93.30 -9.66
CA SER A 4 35.61 94.37 -9.67
C SER A 4 35.21 95.45 -8.65
N PRO A 5 36.14 96.09 -7.95
CA PRO A 5 35.92 97.35 -7.24
C PRO A 5 36.55 98.56 -7.99
N ASP A 6 35.94 99.72 -7.83
CA ASP A 6 36.33 100.97 -8.51
C ASP A 6 37.60 101.65 -7.96
N VAL A 7 38.18 102.53 -8.78
CA VAL A 7 39.18 103.53 -8.38
C VAL A 7 38.49 104.88 -8.18
N ALA A 8 38.85 105.62 -7.13
CA ALA A 8 38.33 106.96 -6.87
C ALA A 8 39.46 108.01 -6.87
N GLU A 9 39.34 109.00 -7.76
CA GLU A 9 40.14 110.23 -7.73
C GLU A 9 39.45 111.31 -6.89
N GLY A 10 40.23 112.19 -6.26
CA GLY A 10 39.72 113.32 -5.48
C GLY A 10 40.72 114.47 -5.49
N THR A 11 40.43 115.52 -6.26
CA THR A 11 41.24 116.73 -6.36
C THR A 11 40.97 117.69 -5.19
N GLY A 12 41.86 118.67 -5.01
CA GLY A 12 41.65 119.80 -4.12
C GLY A 12 42.09 121.10 -4.78
N GLU A 13 41.47 122.21 -4.38
CA GLU A 13 41.88 123.59 -4.68
C GLU A 13 41.20 124.53 -3.68
N GLY A 14 41.76 125.72 -3.45
CA GLY A 14 41.25 126.63 -2.41
C GLY A 14 42.20 127.78 -2.08
N GLU A 15 42.51 128.63 -3.07
CA GLU A 15 43.28 129.87 -2.87
C GLU A 15 42.34 131.07 -3.07
N GLU A 16 42.03 131.78 -1.96
CA GLU A 16 40.92 132.75 -1.92
C GLU A 16 41.37 134.21 -2.14
N ASP A 17 40.46 135.00 -2.71
CA ASP A 17 40.69 136.35 -3.25
C ASP A 17 41.14 137.37 -2.18
N ARG A 18 42.10 138.24 -2.52
CA ARG A 18 42.75 139.17 -1.57
C ARG A 18 42.57 140.63 -2.01
N PRO A 19 41.93 141.49 -1.18
CA PRO A 19 41.56 142.84 -1.59
C PRO A 19 42.76 143.76 -1.84
N GLU A 20 42.65 144.58 -2.88
CA GLU A 20 43.70 145.48 -3.36
C GLU A 20 44.00 146.62 -2.35
N ALA A 21 45.28 146.92 -2.13
CA ALA A 21 45.70 147.84 -1.07
C ALA A 21 45.46 149.33 -1.44
N PRO A 22 44.91 150.16 -0.53
CA PRO A 22 44.51 151.53 -0.86
C PRO A 22 45.70 152.46 -1.18
N VAL A 23 45.52 153.30 -2.20
CA VAL A 23 46.55 154.23 -2.71
C VAL A 23 46.99 155.23 -1.64
N ARG A 24 48.19 155.02 -1.07
CA ARG A 24 48.75 155.83 0.02
C ARG A 24 49.04 157.28 -0.43
N ARG A 25 48.24 158.24 0.02
CA ARG A 25 48.44 159.69 -0.19
C ARG A 25 48.53 160.46 1.14
N GLY A 26 49.37 161.50 1.17
CA GLY A 26 49.67 162.31 2.36
C GLY A 26 50.93 161.83 3.13
N THR A 27 51.42 162.63 4.08
CA THR A 27 52.62 162.34 4.91
C THR A 27 52.29 161.43 6.11
N ARG A 28 53.28 160.80 6.76
CA ARG A 28 53.04 159.93 7.93
C ARG A 28 52.25 160.59 9.05
N ALA A 29 52.47 161.88 9.32
CA ALA A 29 51.68 162.63 10.28
C ALA A 29 50.20 162.67 9.89
N GLN A 30 49.91 162.99 8.62
CA GLN A 30 48.55 163.00 8.07
C GLN A 30 47.92 161.59 8.04
N ARG A 31 48.67 160.56 7.64
CA ARG A 31 48.21 159.15 7.65
C ARG A 31 47.87 158.69 9.08
N ARG A 32 48.69 159.03 10.07
CA ARG A 32 48.45 158.75 11.49
C ARG A 32 47.26 159.51 12.05
N GLU A 33 47.14 160.82 11.77
CA GLU A 33 45.99 161.63 12.20
C GLU A 33 44.68 161.10 11.58
N ARG A 34 44.69 160.74 10.29
CA ARG A 34 43.53 160.16 9.61
C ARG A 34 43.11 158.81 10.21
N THR A 35 44.08 157.98 10.60
CA THR A 35 43.83 156.70 11.29
C THR A 35 43.27 156.91 12.70
N LEU A 36 43.78 157.91 13.43
CA LEU A 36 43.26 158.33 14.74
C LEU A 36 41.83 158.89 14.65
N ARG A 37 41.56 159.74 13.67
CA ARG A 37 40.23 160.33 13.42
C ARG A 37 39.22 159.23 13.06
N ALA A 38 39.57 158.31 12.16
CA ALA A 38 38.71 157.15 11.83
C ALA A 38 38.38 156.30 13.07
N MET A 39 39.35 156.00 13.95
CA MET A 39 39.07 155.27 15.19
C MET A 39 38.23 156.05 16.21
N ALA A 40 38.20 157.39 16.13
CA ALA A 40 37.32 158.23 16.95
C ALA A 40 35.89 158.35 16.39
N GLU A 41 35.71 158.11 15.08
CA GLU A 41 34.42 158.16 14.38
C GLU A 41 33.58 156.87 14.57
N GLY A 42 34.17 155.82 15.15
CA GLY A 42 33.47 154.84 15.99
C GLY A 42 33.00 153.53 15.35
N LEU A 43 32.77 153.49 14.04
CA LEU A 43 32.44 152.26 13.28
C LEU A 43 33.18 152.25 11.94
N ASP A 44 33.54 151.06 11.44
CA ASP A 44 34.29 150.81 10.19
C ASP A 44 35.61 151.59 9.99
N ALA A 45 36.29 151.89 11.10
CA ALA A 45 37.65 152.45 11.07
C ALA A 45 38.64 151.48 10.40
N ARG A 46 39.17 151.84 9.22
CA ARG A 46 40.19 151.06 8.50
C ARG A 46 41.59 151.66 8.63
N CYS A 47 42.60 150.81 8.62
CA CYS A 47 44.02 151.17 8.71
C CYS A 47 44.47 151.91 7.45
N ALA A 48 44.92 153.17 7.57
CA ALA A 48 45.36 153.98 6.42
C ALA A 48 46.68 153.51 5.74
N TYR A 49 47.25 152.39 6.21
CA TYR A 49 48.50 151.80 5.69
C TYR A 49 48.27 150.49 4.92
N CYS A 50 47.33 149.64 5.34
CA CYS A 50 47.03 148.34 4.70
C CYS A 50 45.57 148.15 4.26
N GLY A 51 44.62 149.00 4.69
CA GLY A 51 43.20 148.90 4.32
C GLY A 51 42.35 147.96 5.20
N GLU A 52 43.00 147.16 6.05
CA GLU A 52 42.37 146.23 7.00
C GLU A 52 41.53 146.97 8.07
N PRO A 53 40.44 146.37 8.60
CA PRO A 53 39.68 146.93 9.70
C PRO A 53 40.52 147.02 11.00
N LEU A 54 40.30 148.08 11.78
CA LEU A 54 40.97 148.30 13.05
C LEU A 54 40.16 147.70 14.21
N PRO A 55 40.83 147.14 15.24
CA PRO A 55 40.13 146.66 16.43
C PRO A 55 39.48 147.83 17.19
N PRO A 56 38.28 147.64 17.76
CA PRO A 56 37.55 148.70 18.45
C PRO A 56 38.32 149.19 19.69
N VAL A 57 38.32 150.51 19.91
CA VAL A 57 39.08 151.14 20.99
C VAL A 57 38.43 150.84 22.36
N PRO A 58 39.14 150.22 23.32
CA PRO A 58 38.55 149.85 24.61
C PRO A 58 38.29 151.10 25.47
N SER A 59 37.07 151.19 26.02
CA SER A 59 36.51 152.39 26.68
C SER A 59 37.11 152.77 28.04
N LYS A 60 38.23 152.17 28.47
CA LYS A 60 38.89 152.45 29.76
C LYS A 60 40.42 152.47 29.67
N GLY A 61 40.98 153.68 29.56
CA GLY A 61 42.29 154.05 30.14
C GLY A 61 43.55 153.27 29.74
N GLY A 62 43.52 152.42 28.72
CA GLY A 62 44.66 151.64 28.27
C GLY A 62 45.76 152.48 27.59
N ARG A 63 46.97 151.93 27.51
CA ARG A 63 48.04 152.47 26.65
C ARG A 63 47.54 152.53 25.19
N PRO A 64 47.98 153.50 24.38
CA PRO A 64 47.60 153.58 22.97
C PRO A 64 47.97 152.30 22.23
N THR A 65 46.96 151.61 21.70
CA THR A 65 47.08 150.38 20.93
C THR A 65 47.88 150.61 19.63
N PRO A 66 48.64 149.61 19.14
CA PRO A 66 49.20 149.65 17.80
C PRO A 66 48.11 149.88 16.75
N TYR A 67 48.36 150.78 15.80
CA TYR A 67 47.38 151.28 14.82
C TYR A 67 47.04 150.29 13.68
N CYS A 68 47.22 148.99 13.93
CA CYS A 68 46.98 147.86 13.03
C CYS A 68 47.15 146.57 13.86
N PRO A 69 46.38 145.49 13.63
CA PRO A 69 46.79 144.16 14.12
C PRO A 69 48.21 143.84 13.64
N ALA A 70 49.03 143.28 14.53
CA ALA A 70 50.41 142.92 14.25
C ALA A 70 50.45 141.47 13.72
N ASP A 71 50.27 141.32 12.42
CA ASP A 71 50.29 140.05 11.71
C ASP A 71 51.74 139.51 11.62
N SER A 72 52.05 138.52 12.47
CA SER A 72 53.36 137.86 12.52
C SER A 72 53.67 137.03 11.29
N ASP A 73 52.65 136.54 10.60
CA ASP A 73 52.79 135.51 9.58
C ASP A 73 52.97 136.17 8.20
N ARG A 74 52.38 137.35 8.01
CA ARG A 74 52.54 138.21 6.83
C ARG A 74 53.80 139.08 6.86
N TYR A 75 54.30 139.47 8.03
CA TYR A 75 55.41 140.43 8.15
C TYR A 75 56.60 139.97 9.01
N GLY A 76 56.47 138.90 9.79
CA GLY A 76 57.53 138.39 10.65
C GLY A 76 57.71 139.15 11.98
N ASN A 77 58.59 138.59 12.83
CA ASN A 77 59.00 139.19 14.10
C ASN A 77 60.47 139.63 14.00
N TRP A 78 60.77 140.90 14.32
CA TRP A 78 62.15 141.37 14.44
C TRP A 78 62.61 141.26 15.90
N GLY A 79 63.14 140.08 16.25
CA GLY A 79 63.37 139.72 17.65
C GLY A 79 62.05 139.68 18.43
N ALA A 80 62.02 140.22 19.64
CA ALA A 80 60.84 140.24 20.51
C ALA A 80 59.77 141.31 20.13
N LYS A 81 59.74 141.76 18.87
CA LYS A 81 58.75 142.74 18.36
C LYS A 81 58.19 142.30 17.02
N THR A 82 56.87 142.09 16.96
CA THR A 82 56.15 141.84 15.71
C THR A 82 56.19 143.09 14.82
N ILE A 83 56.50 142.89 13.54
CA ILE A 83 56.66 143.98 12.59
C ILE A 83 55.27 144.52 12.21
N THR A 84 54.98 145.78 12.54
CA THR A 84 53.70 146.42 12.20
C THR A 84 53.77 147.17 10.89
N CYS A 85 52.64 147.34 10.20
CA CYS A 85 52.52 148.14 8.98
C CYS A 85 53.08 149.56 9.14
N ALA A 86 52.97 150.17 10.34
CA ALA A 86 53.52 151.49 10.64
C ALA A 86 55.05 151.49 10.76
N MET A 87 55.67 150.39 11.21
CA MET A 87 57.13 150.22 11.23
C MET A 87 57.70 149.98 9.82
N LEU A 88 57.00 149.19 8.99
CA LEU A 88 57.40 148.98 7.59
C LEU A 88 57.25 150.26 6.76
N ASP A 89 56.17 151.02 6.96
CA ASP A 89 56.00 152.30 6.28
C ASP A 89 56.98 153.36 6.82
N GLU A 90 57.41 153.30 8.09
CA GLU A 90 58.51 154.12 8.63
C GLU A 90 59.88 153.75 8.02
N GLN A 91 60.23 152.47 7.94
CA GLN A 91 61.46 152.04 7.27
C GLN A 91 61.44 152.39 5.78
N ARG A 92 60.28 152.24 5.10
CA ARG A 92 60.10 152.64 3.71
C ARG A 92 60.16 154.17 3.52
N GLU A 93 59.61 154.96 4.45
CA GLU A 93 59.64 156.43 4.37
C GLU A 93 61.07 156.95 4.63
N ILE A 94 61.81 156.39 5.61
CA ILE A 94 63.26 156.63 5.78
C ILE A 94 64.01 156.24 4.51
N TRP A 95 63.76 155.04 3.97
CA TRP A 95 64.45 154.55 2.79
C TRP A 95 64.19 155.43 1.55
N MET A 96 62.94 155.85 1.30
CA MET A 96 62.60 156.78 0.20
C MET A 96 63.21 158.17 0.41
N GLN A 97 63.34 158.61 1.67
CA GLN A 97 63.89 159.92 2.02
C GLN A 97 65.44 159.97 1.97
N VAL A 98 66.11 158.81 2.09
CA VAL A 98 67.57 158.67 2.01
C VAL A 98 68.05 158.26 0.61
N TYR A 99 67.32 157.40 -0.09
CA TYR A 99 67.75 156.79 -1.37
C TYR A 99 66.90 157.21 -2.59
N GLY A 100 65.83 157.98 -2.39
CA GLY A 100 64.91 158.41 -3.44
C GLY A 100 63.81 157.38 -3.76
N PRO A 101 62.80 157.75 -4.57
CA PRO A 101 61.66 156.88 -4.85
C PRO A 101 61.96 155.71 -5.82
N ASP A 102 63.04 155.80 -6.61
CA ASP A 102 63.22 154.99 -7.84
C ASP A 102 64.21 153.81 -7.73
N GLN A 103 64.74 153.49 -6.55
CA GLN A 103 65.62 152.32 -6.38
C GLN A 103 64.83 151.04 -5.99
N PRO A 104 65.11 149.87 -6.59
CA PRO A 104 64.54 148.60 -6.14
C PRO A 104 65.30 148.04 -4.93
N MET A 105 64.58 147.62 -3.89
CA MET A 105 65.17 146.87 -2.78
C MET A 105 65.59 145.47 -3.26
N THR A 106 66.90 145.19 -3.23
CA THR A 106 67.58 143.95 -3.65
C THR A 106 67.44 143.55 -5.12
N LYS A 107 68.57 143.43 -5.83
CA LYS A 107 68.68 142.65 -7.06
C LYS A 107 68.99 141.20 -6.70
N VAL A 108 67.98 140.33 -6.69
CA VAL A 108 68.19 138.87 -6.68
C VAL A 108 68.40 138.42 -8.12
N ASP A 109 69.51 137.74 -8.40
CA ASP A 109 69.75 137.16 -9.72
C ASP A 109 68.94 135.87 -9.90
N LEU A 110 67.71 136.03 -10.40
CA LEU A 110 66.82 134.94 -10.75
C LEU A 110 67.31 134.13 -11.97
N GLY A 111 68.28 134.64 -12.74
CA GLY A 111 68.95 133.89 -13.81
C GLY A 111 69.87 132.84 -13.22
N GLY A 112 70.92 133.26 -12.49
CA GLY A 112 71.86 132.34 -11.85
C GLY A 112 71.23 131.36 -10.85
N LEU A 113 70.06 131.67 -10.29
CA LEU A 113 69.27 130.73 -9.47
C LEU A 113 68.54 129.68 -10.32
N ARG A 114 67.99 130.08 -11.48
CA ARG A 114 67.34 129.19 -12.45
C ARG A 114 68.35 128.27 -13.13
N ASP A 115 69.52 128.78 -13.46
CA ASP A 115 70.59 128.02 -14.10
C ASP A 115 71.11 126.92 -13.15
N ARG A 116 71.38 127.26 -11.87
CA ARG A 116 71.74 126.26 -10.84
C ARG A 116 70.65 125.21 -10.59
N LEU A 117 69.37 125.57 -10.71
CA LEU A 117 68.26 124.62 -10.64
C LEU A 117 68.20 123.72 -11.88
N ALA A 118 68.56 124.22 -13.06
CA ALA A 118 68.70 123.43 -14.27
C ALA A 118 69.90 122.47 -14.17
N ASP A 119 71.05 122.93 -13.69
CA ASP A 119 72.25 122.11 -13.44
C ASP A 119 71.96 120.97 -12.44
N LEU A 120 71.33 121.30 -11.30
CA LEU A 120 70.92 120.30 -10.31
C LEU A 120 69.89 119.31 -10.88
N LYS A 121 68.93 119.77 -11.68
CA LYS A 121 67.96 118.88 -12.34
C LYS A 121 68.63 118.00 -13.38
N GLY A 122 69.63 118.49 -14.12
CA GLY A 122 70.43 117.72 -15.06
C GLY A 122 71.31 116.67 -14.36
N ALA A 123 71.91 117.01 -13.22
CA ALA A 123 72.69 116.08 -12.41
C ALA A 123 71.82 115.00 -11.73
N LEU A 124 70.57 115.33 -11.40
CA LEU A 124 69.60 114.39 -10.84
C LEU A 124 68.83 113.58 -11.91
N ALA A 125 68.84 113.97 -13.18
CA ALA A 125 68.21 113.22 -14.26
C ALA A 125 68.64 111.74 -14.31
N PRO A 126 69.95 111.39 -14.37
CA PRO A 126 70.35 109.98 -14.40
C PRO A 126 69.96 109.20 -13.14
N VAL A 127 69.80 109.86 -11.98
CA VAL A 127 69.33 109.20 -10.75
C VAL A 127 67.83 108.89 -10.84
N HIS A 128 67.02 109.75 -11.46
CA HIS A 128 65.61 109.45 -11.74
C HIS A 128 65.49 108.36 -12.82
N ASP A 129 66.35 108.37 -13.83
CA ASP A 129 66.37 107.34 -14.88
C ASP A 129 66.78 105.96 -14.31
N GLU A 130 67.76 105.91 -13.39
CA GLU A 130 68.12 104.69 -12.64
C GLU A 130 66.98 104.21 -11.73
N ILE A 131 66.30 105.10 -10.99
CA ILE A 131 65.15 104.74 -10.17
C ILE A 131 64.01 104.18 -11.02
N ALA A 132 63.65 104.85 -12.13
CA ALA A 132 62.62 104.38 -13.05
C ALA A 132 63.00 103.03 -13.70
N GLY A 133 64.29 102.81 -14.01
CA GLY A 133 64.80 101.53 -14.48
C GLY A 133 64.69 100.42 -13.44
N LEU A 134 64.98 100.72 -12.17
CA LEU A 134 64.83 99.78 -11.04
C LEU A 134 63.36 99.48 -10.74
N GLU A 135 62.47 100.47 -10.82
CA GLU A 135 61.01 100.28 -10.67
C GLU A 135 60.44 99.42 -11.80
N GLN A 136 60.84 99.66 -13.05
CA GLN A 136 60.47 98.82 -14.20
C GLN A 136 61.00 97.39 -14.04
N LEU A 137 62.26 97.22 -13.61
CA LEU A 137 62.85 95.91 -13.37
C LEU A 137 62.10 95.17 -12.25
N ALA A 138 61.89 95.80 -11.10
CA ALA A 138 61.18 95.22 -9.96
C ALA A 138 59.72 94.85 -10.32
N THR A 139 59.04 95.68 -11.10
CA THR A 139 57.69 95.38 -11.60
C THR A 139 57.71 94.20 -12.57
N ALA A 140 58.71 94.09 -13.45
CA ALA A 140 58.84 92.99 -14.40
C ALA A 140 59.25 91.66 -13.73
N GLU A 141 60.08 91.69 -12.69
CA GLU A 141 60.37 90.50 -11.87
C GLU A 141 59.14 90.08 -11.03
N LEU A 142 58.39 91.04 -10.47
CA LEU A 142 57.16 90.74 -9.73
C LEU A 142 56.09 90.14 -10.63
N ALA A 143 55.90 90.66 -11.84
CA ALA A 143 55.00 90.07 -12.83
C ALA A 143 55.39 88.62 -13.14
N ARG A 144 56.66 88.38 -13.53
CA ARG A 144 57.17 87.03 -13.80
C ARG A 144 57.05 86.08 -12.60
N ALA A 145 57.21 86.57 -11.37
CA ALA A 145 57.03 85.77 -10.16
C ALA A 145 55.56 85.43 -9.87
N LEU A 146 54.62 86.32 -10.22
CA LEU A 146 53.17 86.06 -10.14
C LEU A 146 52.73 85.08 -11.23
N ASP A 147 53.19 85.26 -12.47
CA ASP A 147 52.92 84.37 -13.60
C ASP A 147 53.41 82.94 -13.28
N ALA A 148 54.68 82.78 -12.90
CA ALA A 148 55.25 81.48 -12.54
C ALA A 148 54.57 80.83 -11.31
N ARG A 149 54.05 81.65 -10.37
CA ARG A 149 53.22 81.14 -9.27
C ARG A 149 51.86 80.65 -9.79
N GLN A 150 51.23 81.37 -10.69
CA GLN A 150 49.93 80.98 -11.27
C GLN A 150 50.05 79.72 -12.14
N GLU A 151 51.13 79.58 -12.91
CA GLU A 151 51.49 78.34 -13.62
C GLU A 151 51.66 77.18 -12.63
N ALA A 152 52.40 77.37 -11.54
CA ALA A 152 52.62 76.34 -10.51
C ALA A 152 51.33 75.97 -9.75
N GLU A 153 50.45 76.93 -9.46
CA GLU A 153 49.14 76.66 -8.84
C GLU A 153 48.18 75.93 -9.79
N THR A 154 48.24 76.22 -11.09
CA THR A 154 47.51 75.52 -12.15
C THR A 154 48.01 74.07 -12.26
N ALA A 155 49.31 73.87 -12.49
CA ALA A 155 49.92 72.54 -12.62
C ALA A 155 49.74 71.66 -11.37
N ARG A 156 49.72 72.26 -10.16
CA ARG A 156 49.37 71.56 -8.92
C ARG A 156 47.91 71.09 -8.91
N THR A 157 47.00 71.88 -9.46
CA THR A 157 45.57 71.54 -9.54
C THR A 157 45.35 70.43 -10.56
N ASP A 158 45.92 70.56 -11.77
CA ASP A 158 45.90 69.52 -12.81
C ASP A 158 46.46 68.18 -12.30
N ALA A 159 47.56 68.21 -11.53
CA ALA A 159 48.13 67.03 -10.90
C ALA A 159 47.22 66.42 -9.82
N GLN A 160 46.47 67.25 -9.06
CA GLN A 160 45.50 66.76 -8.08
C GLN A 160 44.29 66.11 -8.76
N ASP A 161 43.78 66.69 -9.83
CA ASP A 161 42.64 66.13 -10.58
C ASP A 161 43.03 64.88 -11.38
N THR A 162 44.25 64.84 -11.94
CA THR A 162 44.83 63.61 -12.52
C THR A 162 44.96 62.50 -11.47
N ALA A 163 45.41 62.82 -10.24
CA ALA A 163 45.50 61.86 -9.16
C ALA A 163 44.12 61.38 -8.67
N ARG A 164 43.10 62.25 -8.65
CA ARG A 164 41.70 61.88 -8.36
C ARG A 164 41.15 60.93 -9.42
N ALA A 165 41.37 61.22 -10.70
CA ALA A 165 40.94 60.35 -11.81
C ALA A 165 41.59 58.96 -11.71
N ALA A 166 42.91 58.88 -11.52
CA ALA A 166 43.61 57.60 -11.38
C ALA A 166 43.17 56.78 -10.16
N VAL A 167 42.73 57.43 -9.07
CA VAL A 167 42.11 56.75 -7.92
C VAL A 167 40.72 56.22 -8.26
N ALA A 168 39.90 57.00 -8.96
CA ALA A 168 38.57 56.56 -9.41
C ALA A 168 38.66 55.37 -10.38
N GLU A 169 39.53 55.43 -11.40
CA GLU A 169 39.77 54.32 -12.34
C GLU A 169 40.23 53.05 -11.62
N ARG A 170 41.12 53.17 -10.62
CA ARG A 170 41.55 52.04 -9.79
C ARG A 170 40.38 51.43 -9.01
N ASP A 171 39.54 52.26 -8.41
CA ASP A 171 38.45 51.80 -7.54
C ASP A 171 37.28 51.22 -8.36
N GLU A 172 37.05 51.73 -9.57
CA GLU A 172 36.19 51.08 -10.57
C GLU A 172 36.75 49.73 -11.03
N ALA A 173 38.06 49.64 -11.32
CA ALA A 173 38.70 48.38 -11.71
C ALA A 173 38.66 47.32 -10.58
N LEU A 174 38.84 47.74 -9.32
CA LEU A 174 38.69 46.85 -8.16
C LEU A 174 37.25 46.38 -7.97
N SER A 175 36.26 47.26 -8.15
CA SER A 175 34.83 46.90 -8.14
C SER A 175 34.48 45.92 -9.27
N ALA A 176 35.02 46.14 -10.48
CA ALA A 176 34.84 45.25 -11.62
C ALA A 176 35.47 43.86 -11.39
N ALA A 177 36.65 43.81 -10.76
CA ALA A 177 37.29 42.54 -10.37
C ALA A 177 36.46 41.78 -9.34
N GLN A 178 36.03 42.43 -8.25
CA GLN A 178 35.17 41.82 -7.23
C GLN A 178 33.85 41.28 -7.81
N GLN A 179 33.26 41.98 -8.78
CA GLN A 179 32.07 41.51 -9.50
C GLN A 179 32.37 40.35 -10.46
N ALA A 180 33.56 40.24 -11.02
CA ALA A 180 33.97 39.11 -11.84
C ALA A 180 34.21 37.86 -10.96
N ASP A 181 34.90 38.02 -9.83
CA ASP A 181 35.14 36.95 -8.86
C ASP A 181 33.82 36.38 -8.31
N ALA A 182 32.90 37.24 -7.86
CA ALA A 182 31.58 36.82 -7.37
C ALA A 182 30.73 36.10 -8.44
N ARG A 183 30.90 36.44 -9.73
CA ARG A 183 30.25 35.71 -10.85
C ARG A 183 30.92 34.37 -11.12
N ALA A 184 32.24 34.26 -10.94
CA ALA A 184 32.96 33.00 -11.07
C ALA A 184 32.65 32.02 -9.93
N GLU A 185 32.50 32.52 -8.70
CA GLU A 185 32.01 31.75 -7.55
C GLU A 185 30.57 31.25 -7.78
N ALA A 186 29.66 32.13 -8.22
CA ALA A 186 28.28 31.75 -8.54
C ALA A 186 28.21 30.68 -9.65
N ALA A 187 28.94 30.88 -10.77
CA ALA A 187 29.00 29.89 -11.86
C ALA A 187 29.65 28.55 -11.44
N THR A 188 30.53 28.57 -10.43
CA THR A 188 31.10 27.36 -9.84
C THR A 188 30.05 26.62 -9.01
N ALA A 189 29.28 27.33 -8.18
CA ALA A 189 28.18 26.75 -7.40
C ALA A 189 27.06 26.18 -8.31
N GLU A 190 26.63 26.92 -9.34
CA GLU A 190 25.64 26.44 -10.32
C GLU A 190 26.08 25.17 -11.05
N ARG A 191 27.37 25.07 -11.39
CA ARG A 191 27.98 23.87 -11.98
C ARG A 191 27.96 22.71 -11.00
N ASP A 192 28.35 22.93 -9.75
CA ASP A 192 28.49 21.86 -8.77
C ASP A 192 27.12 21.32 -8.34
N GLU A 193 26.10 22.19 -8.17
CA GLU A 193 24.70 21.75 -8.07
C GLU A 193 24.24 20.94 -9.31
N ALA A 194 24.68 21.31 -10.51
CA ALA A 194 24.33 20.57 -11.73
C ALA A 194 24.98 19.18 -11.78
N VAL A 195 26.19 19.04 -11.22
CA VAL A 195 26.87 17.74 -11.03
C VAL A 195 26.16 16.90 -9.96
N GLU A 196 25.72 17.50 -8.85
CA GLU A 196 24.91 16.79 -7.83
C GLU A 196 23.58 16.31 -8.42
N ARG A 197 22.85 17.17 -9.16
CA ARG A 197 21.60 16.81 -9.85
C ARG A 197 21.81 15.68 -10.88
N ALA A 198 22.89 15.72 -11.65
CA ALA A 198 23.23 14.65 -12.58
C ALA A 198 23.56 13.33 -11.86
N THR A 199 24.31 13.40 -10.76
CA THR A 199 24.68 12.23 -9.94
C THR A 199 23.45 11.58 -9.30
N HIS A 200 22.47 12.38 -8.84
CA HIS A 200 21.19 11.88 -8.34
C HIS A 200 20.38 11.19 -9.44
N ALA A 201 20.27 11.80 -10.62
CA ALA A 201 19.53 11.22 -11.75
C ALA A 201 20.16 9.91 -12.26
N ASP A 202 21.50 9.78 -12.22
CA ASP A 202 22.20 8.53 -12.51
C ASP A 202 21.88 7.45 -11.46
N GLN A 203 21.84 7.79 -10.17
CA GLN A 203 21.46 6.86 -9.09
C GLN A 203 20.00 6.41 -9.21
N GLU A 204 19.07 7.32 -9.51
CA GLU A 204 17.65 7.01 -9.75
C GLU A 204 17.46 6.09 -10.96
N ARG A 205 18.20 6.35 -12.06
CA ARG A 205 18.20 5.48 -13.26
C ARG A 205 18.70 4.08 -12.92
N ASP A 206 19.81 3.98 -12.21
CA ASP A 206 20.46 2.69 -11.93
C ASP A 206 19.64 1.85 -10.93
N GLN A 207 18.97 2.50 -9.96
CA GLN A 207 17.95 1.86 -9.13
C GLN A 207 16.76 1.36 -9.96
N ALA A 208 16.21 2.20 -10.86
CA ALA A 208 15.10 1.80 -11.72
C ALA A 208 15.44 0.64 -12.69
N ILE A 209 16.72 0.51 -13.08
CA ILE A 209 17.23 -0.65 -13.82
C ILE A 209 17.23 -1.89 -12.91
N ALA A 210 17.75 -1.79 -11.69
CA ALA A 210 17.77 -2.89 -10.73
C ALA A 210 16.36 -3.40 -10.37
N ASP A 211 15.41 -2.48 -10.14
CA ASP A 211 14.00 -2.82 -9.83
C ASP A 211 13.33 -3.55 -10.99
N ARG A 212 13.54 -3.08 -12.23
CA ARG A 212 13.04 -3.70 -13.46
C ARG A 212 13.59 -5.11 -13.63
N ASP A 213 14.88 -5.30 -13.39
CA ASP A 213 15.55 -6.59 -13.61
C ASP A 213 15.20 -7.59 -12.50
N ALA A 214 15.02 -7.13 -11.26
CA ALA A 214 14.44 -7.93 -10.18
C ALA A 214 12.99 -8.38 -10.48
N ALA A 215 12.16 -7.51 -11.06
CA ALA A 215 10.80 -7.86 -11.48
C ALA A 215 10.78 -8.85 -12.67
N ARG A 216 11.77 -8.77 -13.57
CA ARG A 216 11.97 -9.73 -14.67
C ARG A 216 12.37 -11.11 -14.14
N ASP A 217 13.29 -11.15 -13.17
CA ASP A 217 13.68 -12.39 -12.50
C ASP A 217 12.50 -13.03 -11.77
N GLU A 218 11.69 -12.25 -11.05
CA GLU A 218 10.50 -12.77 -10.34
C GLU A 218 9.45 -13.30 -11.31
N THR A 219 9.24 -12.61 -12.44
CA THR A 219 8.40 -13.12 -13.55
C THR A 219 8.94 -14.46 -14.11
N THR A 220 10.26 -14.63 -14.12
CA THR A 220 10.92 -15.87 -14.59
C THR A 220 10.74 -17.00 -13.57
N ARG A 221 10.88 -16.73 -12.26
CA ARG A 221 10.59 -17.68 -11.17
C ARG A 221 9.13 -18.15 -11.21
N ALA A 222 8.18 -17.22 -11.22
CA ALA A 222 6.75 -17.53 -11.31
C ALA A 222 6.39 -18.31 -12.59
N GLY A 223 7.11 -18.10 -13.69
CA GLY A 223 7.00 -18.91 -14.90
C GLY A 223 7.49 -20.35 -14.71
N ALA A 224 8.64 -20.54 -14.07
CA ALA A 224 9.19 -21.85 -13.75
C ALA A 224 8.33 -22.63 -12.73
N ASP A 225 7.87 -21.97 -11.66
CA ASP A 225 7.00 -22.56 -10.65
C ASP A 225 5.66 -23.01 -11.25
N ARG A 226 5.09 -22.19 -12.15
CA ARG A 226 3.88 -22.56 -12.91
C ARG A 226 4.12 -23.78 -13.81
N GLN A 227 5.27 -23.87 -14.48
CA GLN A 227 5.62 -25.01 -15.31
C GLN A 227 5.77 -26.29 -14.46
N ALA A 228 6.49 -26.21 -13.33
CA ALA A 228 6.64 -27.33 -12.40
C ALA A 228 5.29 -27.79 -11.82
N ALA A 229 4.37 -26.86 -11.51
CA ALA A 229 3.02 -27.20 -11.07
C ALA A 229 2.17 -27.89 -12.16
N LEU A 230 2.33 -27.51 -13.43
CA LEU A 230 1.66 -28.17 -14.56
C LEU A 230 2.23 -29.58 -14.81
N GLU A 231 3.54 -29.76 -14.67
CA GLU A 231 4.20 -31.08 -14.76
C GLU A 231 3.76 -31.99 -13.61
N GLN A 232 3.72 -31.50 -12.37
CA GLN A 232 3.18 -32.24 -11.22
C GLN A 232 1.71 -32.63 -11.43
N ALA A 233 0.87 -31.72 -11.93
CA ALA A 233 -0.53 -32.01 -12.23
C ALA A 233 -0.68 -33.07 -13.35
N THR A 234 0.20 -33.05 -14.36
CA THR A 234 0.23 -34.04 -15.44
C THR A 234 0.62 -35.42 -14.92
N THR A 235 1.68 -35.52 -14.12
CA THR A 235 2.11 -36.76 -13.45
C THR A 235 1.02 -37.31 -12.52
N ALA A 236 0.32 -36.44 -11.78
CA ALA A 236 -0.81 -36.85 -10.95
C ALA A 236 -1.99 -37.41 -11.77
N GLN A 237 -2.32 -36.81 -12.92
CA GLN A 237 -3.35 -37.33 -13.83
C GLN A 237 -2.96 -38.67 -14.46
N GLN A 238 -1.69 -38.84 -14.83
CA GLN A 238 -1.15 -40.12 -15.30
C GLN A 238 -1.31 -41.19 -14.21
N HIS A 239 -0.88 -40.91 -12.98
CA HIS A 239 -0.98 -41.86 -11.87
C HIS A 239 -2.43 -42.20 -11.48
N ILE A 240 -3.35 -41.23 -11.51
CA ILE A 240 -4.79 -41.48 -11.33
C ILE A 240 -5.32 -42.43 -12.44
N THR A 241 -4.83 -42.29 -13.66
CA THR A 241 -5.20 -43.16 -14.80
C THR A 241 -4.63 -44.58 -14.63
N GLU A 242 -3.38 -44.72 -14.18
CA GLU A 242 -2.77 -46.01 -13.82
C GLU A 242 -3.56 -46.73 -12.72
N LEU A 243 -3.90 -46.02 -11.64
CA LEU A 243 -4.72 -46.55 -10.54
C LEU A 243 -6.13 -46.92 -11.00
N HIS A 244 -6.75 -46.13 -11.89
CA HIS A 244 -8.06 -46.45 -12.45
C HIS A 244 -8.02 -47.73 -13.31
N ASN A 245 -7.01 -47.87 -14.16
CA ASN A 245 -6.80 -49.06 -14.98
C ASN A 245 -6.50 -50.31 -14.12
N THR A 246 -5.71 -50.15 -13.05
CA THR A 246 -5.40 -51.21 -12.09
C THR A 246 -6.67 -51.67 -11.37
N LEU A 247 -7.44 -50.73 -10.81
CA LEU A 247 -8.73 -51.00 -10.15
C LEU A 247 -9.76 -51.63 -11.12
N ALA A 248 -9.75 -51.26 -12.40
CA ALA A 248 -10.58 -51.90 -13.41
C ALA A 248 -10.17 -53.36 -13.66
N GLY A 249 -8.87 -53.66 -13.71
CA GLY A 249 -8.33 -55.02 -13.82
C GLY A 249 -8.62 -55.88 -12.57
N GLU A 250 -8.48 -55.31 -11.37
CA GLU A 250 -8.87 -55.97 -10.11
C GLU A 250 -10.37 -56.26 -10.08
N ARG A 251 -11.21 -55.32 -10.52
CA ARG A 251 -12.66 -55.53 -10.62
C ARG A 251 -13.03 -56.61 -11.64
N ALA A 252 -12.40 -56.62 -12.81
CA ALA A 252 -12.62 -57.67 -13.82
C ALA A 252 -12.25 -59.05 -13.26
N THR A 253 -11.03 -59.20 -12.73
CA THR A 253 -10.56 -60.48 -12.17
C THR A 253 -11.34 -60.90 -10.91
N ALA A 254 -11.90 -59.96 -10.13
CA ALA A 254 -12.82 -60.28 -9.04
C ALA A 254 -14.19 -60.77 -9.55
N LEU A 255 -14.73 -60.16 -10.60
CA LEU A 255 -15.97 -60.61 -11.25
C LEU A 255 -15.78 -62.00 -11.89
N ASP A 256 -14.68 -62.24 -12.60
CA ASP A 256 -14.33 -63.55 -13.16
C ASP A 256 -14.31 -64.64 -12.08
N ARG A 257 -13.71 -64.35 -10.91
CA ARG A 257 -13.71 -65.28 -9.76
C ARG A 257 -15.11 -65.55 -9.21
N VAL A 258 -15.96 -64.53 -9.10
CA VAL A 258 -17.36 -64.69 -8.68
C VAL A 258 -18.14 -65.54 -9.68
N ASP A 259 -17.91 -65.33 -10.98
CA ASP A 259 -18.54 -66.09 -12.05
C ASP A 259 -18.07 -67.56 -12.09
N VAL A 260 -16.80 -67.83 -11.81
CA VAL A 260 -16.27 -69.20 -11.64
C VAL A 260 -16.87 -69.87 -10.42
N LEU A 261 -16.80 -69.24 -9.23
CA LEU A 261 -17.38 -69.78 -7.98
C LEU A 261 -18.89 -70.02 -8.11
N ARG A 262 -19.60 -69.18 -8.88
CA ARG A 262 -21.01 -69.37 -9.20
C ARG A 262 -21.24 -70.62 -10.04
N ARG A 263 -20.46 -70.83 -11.10
CA ARG A 263 -20.56 -72.03 -11.96
C ARG A 263 -20.23 -73.30 -11.18
N GLU A 264 -19.19 -73.27 -10.36
CA GLU A 264 -18.81 -74.36 -9.45
C GLU A 264 -19.94 -74.67 -8.45
N HIS A 265 -20.59 -73.65 -7.88
CA HIS A 265 -21.73 -73.84 -6.99
C HIS A 265 -22.98 -74.39 -7.72
N GLU A 266 -23.28 -73.88 -8.92
CA GLU A 266 -24.38 -74.37 -9.75
C GLU A 266 -24.13 -75.82 -10.22
N GLN A 267 -22.88 -76.23 -10.46
CA GLN A 267 -22.46 -77.61 -10.73
C GLN A 267 -22.60 -78.50 -9.49
N ALA A 268 -22.05 -78.10 -8.35
CA ALA A 268 -22.15 -78.86 -7.09
C ALA A 268 -23.61 -79.05 -6.64
N GLN A 269 -24.49 -78.07 -6.88
CA GLN A 269 -25.93 -78.25 -6.66
C GLN A 269 -26.56 -79.29 -7.60
N GLN A 270 -26.13 -79.36 -8.86
CA GLN A 270 -26.64 -80.35 -9.82
C GLN A 270 -26.13 -81.76 -9.50
N GLU A 271 -24.86 -81.89 -9.12
CA GLU A 271 -24.27 -83.15 -8.67
C GLU A 271 -24.96 -83.66 -7.40
N LEU A 272 -25.12 -82.83 -6.37
CA LEU A 272 -25.81 -83.21 -5.14
C LEU A 272 -27.28 -83.61 -5.40
N ARG A 273 -27.99 -82.93 -6.29
CA ARG A 273 -29.36 -83.34 -6.68
C ARG A 273 -29.34 -84.70 -7.37
N ARG A 274 -28.45 -84.91 -8.34
CA ARG A 274 -28.29 -86.18 -9.05
C ARG A 274 -27.97 -87.33 -8.09
N GLU A 275 -27.05 -87.12 -7.14
CA GLU A 275 -26.69 -88.14 -6.14
C GLU A 275 -27.85 -88.45 -5.18
N LEU A 276 -28.61 -87.44 -4.73
CA LEU A 276 -29.80 -87.64 -3.91
C LEU A 276 -30.91 -88.36 -4.67
N ASP A 277 -31.15 -88.02 -5.94
CA ASP A 277 -32.12 -88.70 -6.80
C ASP A 277 -31.70 -90.16 -7.10
N GLU A 278 -30.43 -90.40 -7.41
CA GLU A 278 -29.87 -91.74 -7.61
C GLU A 278 -29.98 -92.59 -6.33
N HIS A 279 -29.62 -92.04 -5.17
CA HIS A 279 -29.74 -92.72 -3.88
C HIS A 279 -31.21 -92.97 -3.49
N HIS A 280 -32.11 -92.03 -3.76
CA HIS A 280 -33.54 -92.21 -3.51
C HIS A 280 -34.14 -93.31 -4.43
N GLN A 281 -33.79 -93.31 -5.72
CA GLN A 281 -34.18 -94.38 -6.65
C GLN A 281 -33.62 -95.74 -6.25
N GLN A 282 -32.35 -95.83 -5.81
CA GLN A 282 -31.76 -97.06 -5.28
C GLN A 282 -32.53 -97.58 -4.06
N ARG A 283 -32.87 -96.70 -3.11
CA ARG A 283 -33.69 -97.05 -1.94
C ARG A 283 -35.10 -97.52 -2.31
N LEU A 284 -35.77 -96.85 -3.24
CA LEU A 284 -37.09 -97.26 -3.71
C LEU A 284 -37.06 -98.62 -4.42
N ARG A 285 -36.02 -98.91 -5.22
CA ARG A 285 -35.81 -100.22 -5.85
C ARG A 285 -35.59 -101.31 -4.78
N ALA A 286 -34.65 -101.10 -3.86
CA ALA A 286 -34.40 -102.05 -2.77
C ALA A 286 -35.65 -102.32 -1.91
N GLN A 287 -36.48 -101.31 -1.65
CA GLN A 287 -37.76 -101.50 -0.96
C GLN A 287 -38.78 -102.28 -1.82
N ALA A 288 -38.88 -102.00 -3.11
CA ALA A 288 -39.75 -102.76 -4.03
C ALA A 288 -39.31 -104.22 -4.18
N ASP A 289 -38.01 -104.47 -4.24
CA ASP A 289 -37.42 -105.81 -4.25
C ASP A 289 -37.70 -106.54 -2.94
N GLU A 290 -37.56 -105.87 -1.79
CA GLU A 290 -37.90 -106.43 -0.48
C GLU A 290 -39.40 -106.76 -0.36
N PHE A 291 -40.29 -105.85 -0.77
CA PHE A 291 -41.74 -106.12 -0.81
C PHE A 291 -42.09 -107.28 -1.76
N THR A 292 -41.38 -107.39 -2.89
CA THR A 292 -41.57 -108.50 -3.83
C THR A 292 -41.11 -109.83 -3.24
N GLN A 293 -39.96 -109.87 -2.57
CA GLN A 293 -39.45 -111.05 -1.86
C GLN A 293 -40.38 -111.47 -0.71
N ARG A 294 -40.88 -110.51 0.09
CA ARG A 294 -41.87 -110.77 1.15
C ARG A 294 -43.16 -111.35 0.56
N MET A 295 -43.72 -110.74 -0.49
CA MET A 295 -44.94 -111.24 -1.15
C MET A 295 -44.75 -112.63 -1.77
N GLN A 296 -43.57 -112.93 -2.34
CA GLN A 296 -43.23 -114.28 -2.81
C GLN A 296 -43.10 -115.29 -1.67
N ALA A 297 -42.51 -114.92 -0.54
CA ALA A 297 -42.40 -115.78 0.64
C ALA A 297 -43.77 -116.05 1.27
N ASP A 298 -44.60 -115.01 1.46
CA ASP A 298 -45.98 -115.13 1.96
C ASP A 298 -46.84 -115.99 1.03
N ARG A 299 -46.68 -115.83 -0.30
CA ARG A 299 -47.33 -116.65 -1.31
C ARG A 299 -46.90 -118.11 -1.21
N SER A 300 -45.60 -118.41 -1.20
CA SER A 300 -45.10 -119.78 -1.07
C SER A 300 -45.52 -120.43 0.25
N ALA A 301 -45.60 -119.66 1.33
CA ALA A 301 -46.14 -120.13 2.62
C ALA A 301 -47.66 -120.35 2.57
N ALA A 302 -48.42 -119.55 1.81
CA ALA A 302 -49.84 -119.78 1.58
C ALA A 302 -50.08 -121.03 0.70
N GLU A 303 -49.34 -121.18 -0.40
CA GLU A 303 -49.39 -122.35 -1.29
C GLU A 303 -48.99 -123.63 -0.55
N GLY A 304 -47.95 -123.58 0.31
CA GLY A 304 -47.58 -124.68 1.20
C GLY A 304 -48.67 -125.07 2.20
N ARG A 305 -49.31 -124.10 2.86
CA ARG A 305 -50.46 -124.34 3.77
C ARG A 305 -51.68 -124.88 3.02
N VAL A 306 -51.92 -124.47 1.78
CA VAL A 306 -52.98 -125.04 0.92
C VAL A 306 -52.66 -126.50 0.56
N GLY A 307 -51.39 -126.83 0.30
CA GLY A 307 -50.92 -128.21 0.17
C GLY A 307 -51.21 -129.04 1.42
N GLU A 308 -50.68 -128.62 2.57
CA GLU A 308 -50.87 -129.29 3.88
C GLU A 308 -52.35 -129.51 4.24
N LEU A 309 -53.22 -128.52 3.98
CA LEU A 309 -54.66 -128.64 4.19
C LEU A 309 -55.34 -129.57 3.18
N THR A 310 -54.85 -129.65 1.94
CA THR A 310 -55.36 -130.56 0.90
C THR A 310 -54.95 -132.01 1.18
N ASP A 311 -53.71 -132.23 1.63
CA ASP A 311 -53.21 -133.54 2.04
C ASP A 311 -54.00 -134.05 3.26
N ARG A 312 -54.19 -133.22 4.29
CA ARG A 312 -55.07 -133.55 5.42
C ARG A 312 -56.52 -133.83 4.99
N LEU A 313 -57.04 -133.13 3.98
CA LEU A 313 -58.40 -133.37 3.46
C LEU A 313 -58.50 -134.72 2.72
N THR A 314 -57.49 -135.10 1.93
CA THR A 314 -57.44 -136.42 1.29
C THR A 314 -57.23 -137.55 2.29
N GLU A 315 -56.44 -137.35 3.33
CA GLU A 315 -56.26 -138.34 4.40
C GLU A 315 -57.54 -138.52 5.23
N ALA A 316 -58.20 -137.42 5.61
CA ALA A 316 -59.51 -137.46 6.28
C ALA A 316 -60.60 -138.12 5.42
N THR A 317 -60.63 -137.89 4.09
CA THR A 317 -61.60 -138.56 3.20
C THR A 317 -61.29 -140.03 2.96
N ARG A 318 -60.02 -140.46 2.96
CA ARG A 318 -59.67 -141.89 3.01
C ARG A 318 -60.15 -142.53 4.32
N SER A 319 -59.75 -141.98 5.46
CA SER A 319 -60.16 -142.47 6.78
C SER A 319 -61.69 -142.57 6.93
N TYR A 320 -62.42 -141.57 6.41
CA TYR A 320 -63.88 -141.60 6.38
C TYR A 320 -64.46 -142.69 5.45
N ALA A 321 -63.86 -142.93 4.29
CA ALA A 321 -64.26 -144.01 3.38
C ALA A 321 -63.96 -145.41 3.97
N ASP A 322 -62.79 -145.58 4.57
CA ASP A 322 -62.36 -146.81 5.25
C ASP A 322 -63.26 -147.14 6.45
N ALA A 323 -63.72 -146.12 7.19
CA ALA A 323 -64.71 -146.26 8.26
C ALA A 323 -66.13 -146.58 7.76
N LEU A 324 -66.47 -146.19 6.53
CA LEU A 324 -67.77 -146.46 5.90
C LEU A 324 -67.88 -147.86 5.29
N ALA A 325 -66.77 -148.45 4.86
CA ALA A 325 -66.73 -149.80 4.32
C ALA A 325 -67.34 -150.89 5.24
N PRO A 326 -66.96 -151.02 6.54
CA PRO A 326 -67.56 -152.01 7.43
C PRO A 326 -69.02 -151.72 7.76
N LEU A 327 -69.45 -150.45 7.77
CA LEU A 327 -70.86 -150.08 8.00
C LEU A 327 -71.76 -150.50 6.83
N HIS A 328 -71.30 -150.32 5.58
CA HIS A 328 -72.03 -150.83 4.42
C HIS A 328 -72.13 -152.36 4.40
N GLU A 329 -71.07 -153.08 4.81
CA GLU A 329 -71.13 -154.54 4.87
C GLU A 329 -72.02 -155.03 6.02
N GLN A 330 -72.04 -154.36 7.18
CA GLN A 330 -73.00 -154.63 8.25
C GLN A 330 -74.46 -154.41 7.81
N ILE A 331 -74.74 -153.33 7.07
CA ILE A 331 -76.06 -153.08 6.47
C ILE A 331 -76.42 -154.21 5.50
N ARG A 332 -75.46 -154.69 4.71
CA ARG A 332 -75.66 -155.79 3.76
C ARG A 332 -76.02 -157.11 4.45
N VAL A 333 -75.28 -157.47 5.51
CA VAL A 333 -75.56 -158.67 6.33
C VAL A 333 -76.94 -158.57 6.98
N LEU A 334 -77.25 -157.46 7.68
CA LEU A 334 -78.55 -157.24 8.31
C LEU A 334 -79.72 -157.26 7.31
N THR A 335 -79.51 -156.81 6.08
CA THR A 335 -80.52 -156.90 5.01
C THR A 335 -80.75 -158.34 4.55
N HIS A 336 -79.74 -159.20 4.62
CA HIS A 336 -79.85 -160.62 4.29
C HIS A 336 -80.59 -161.39 5.41
N ASP A 337 -80.20 -161.19 6.67
CA ASP A 337 -80.85 -161.82 7.84
C ASP A 337 -82.36 -161.49 7.90
N LEU A 338 -82.71 -160.24 7.59
CA LEU A 338 -84.11 -159.76 7.61
C LEU A 338 -84.94 -160.35 6.44
N ALA A 339 -84.30 -160.78 5.34
CA ALA A 339 -84.96 -161.53 4.28
C ALA A 339 -85.27 -162.97 4.71
N ASP A 340 -84.32 -163.66 5.35
CA ASP A 340 -84.49 -165.05 5.81
C ASP A 340 -85.51 -165.15 6.97
N GLN A 341 -85.53 -164.17 7.88
CA GLN A 341 -86.58 -164.06 8.90
C GLN A 341 -87.98 -163.83 8.30
N ARG A 342 -88.09 -163.11 7.17
CA ARG A 342 -89.36 -162.95 6.46
C ARG A 342 -89.80 -164.23 5.74
N ALA A 343 -88.86 -164.98 5.15
CA ALA A 343 -89.16 -166.26 4.50
C ALA A 343 -89.68 -167.30 5.52
N THR A 344 -89.04 -167.40 6.69
CA THR A 344 -89.47 -168.30 7.78
C THR A 344 -90.81 -167.87 8.39
N ALA A 345 -91.05 -166.57 8.58
CA ALA A 345 -92.35 -166.06 9.06
C ALA A 345 -93.51 -166.38 8.09
N ALA A 346 -93.30 -166.22 6.78
CA ALA A 346 -94.30 -166.56 5.77
C ALA A 346 -94.66 -168.06 5.78
N ALA A 347 -93.65 -168.93 5.85
CA ALA A 347 -93.82 -170.38 5.92
C ALA A 347 -94.51 -170.87 7.20
N ALA A 348 -94.47 -170.09 8.30
CA ALA A 348 -95.26 -170.36 9.50
C ALA A 348 -96.73 -169.95 9.33
N HIS A 349 -97.00 -168.82 8.67
CA HIS A 349 -98.35 -168.27 8.50
C HIS A 349 -99.24 -169.19 7.63
N GLU A 350 -98.69 -169.78 6.55
CA GLU A 350 -99.41 -170.77 5.73
C GLU A 350 -99.84 -172.03 6.50
N ARG A 351 -99.05 -172.47 7.49
CA ARG A 351 -99.40 -173.64 8.31
C ARG A 351 -100.58 -173.34 9.22
N PHE A 352 -100.60 -172.13 9.81
CA PHE A 352 -101.68 -171.69 10.68
C PHE A 352 -103.02 -171.54 9.92
N GLY A 353 -102.98 -170.98 8.71
CA GLY A 353 -104.16 -170.85 7.85
C GLY A 353 -104.81 -172.20 7.49
N ARG A 354 -103.99 -173.22 7.19
CA ARG A 354 -104.47 -174.60 6.94
C ARG A 354 -105.15 -175.20 8.16
N LEU A 355 -104.49 -175.12 9.32
CA LEU A 355 -104.98 -175.62 10.61
C LEU A 355 -106.35 -175.05 10.98
N HIS A 356 -106.56 -173.74 10.73
CA HIS A 356 -107.82 -173.07 11.04
C HIS A 356 -108.96 -173.45 10.08
N GLY A 357 -108.66 -173.92 8.87
CA GLY A 357 -109.67 -174.44 7.93
C GLY A 357 -110.20 -175.80 8.35
N GLU A 358 -109.31 -176.77 8.63
CA GLU A 358 -109.69 -178.14 9.02
C GLU A 358 -110.52 -178.20 10.32
N LEU A 359 -110.38 -177.20 11.20
CA LEU A 359 -111.09 -177.12 12.48
C LEU A 359 -112.51 -176.54 12.37
N ALA A 360 -112.85 -175.87 11.26
CA ALA A 360 -114.16 -175.23 11.07
C ALA A 360 -115.24 -176.22 10.61
N ASP A 361 -114.92 -177.11 9.66
CA ASP A 361 -115.87 -178.08 9.07
C ASP A 361 -116.38 -179.16 10.06
N VAL A 362 -115.76 -179.28 11.24
CA VAL A 362 -116.09 -180.30 12.25
C VAL A 362 -117.29 -179.89 13.12
N LEU A 363 -117.71 -178.61 13.11
CA LEU A 363 -118.56 -178.01 14.15
C LEU A 363 -119.89 -177.41 13.64
N VAL A 364 -120.58 -178.09 12.73
CA VAL A 364 -121.99 -177.81 12.38
C VAL A 364 -122.87 -178.98 12.84
N PRO A 365 -123.96 -178.76 13.61
CA PRO A 365 -124.63 -179.85 14.32
C PRO A 365 -125.84 -180.45 13.57
N ASP A 366 -125.89 -181.77 13.55
CA ASP A 366 -127.14 -182.52 13.73
C ASP A 366 -126.84 -183.85 14.47
N ALA A 367 -127.86 -184.64 14.82
CA ALA A 367 -127.78 -185.66 15.87
C ALA A 367 -126.84 -186.87 15.63
N GLU A 368 -126.37 -187.44 16.75
CA GLU A 368 -125.78 -188.80 16.89
C GLU A 368 -124.53 -189.15 16.04
N ASP A 369 -123.37 -188.46 16.21
CA ASP A 369 -122.03 -189.13 16.22
C ASP A 369 -120.82 -188.25 16.65
N VAL A 370 -120.99 -187.38 17.64
CA VAL A 370 -119.94 -186.40 18.05
C VAL A 370 -118.69 -187.07 18.67
N ALA A 371 -118.83 -188.25 19.30
CA ALA A 371 -117.80 -188.84 20.15
C ALA A 371 -116.56 -189.36 19.40
N ASP A 372 -116.73 -189.88 18.17
CA ASP A 372 -115.62 -190.49 17.41
C ASP A 372 -114.93 -189.51 16.45
N ARG A 373 -115.65 -188.48 15.94
CA ARG A 373 -115.03 -187.43 15.11
C ARG A 373 -114.04 -186.58 15.90
N ALA A 374 -114.36 -186.26 17.16
CA ALA A 374 -113.46 -185.51 18.05
C ALA A 374 -112.12 -186.23 18.31
N ARG A 375 -112.11 -187.58 18.30
CA ARG A 375 -110.89 -188.39 18.54
C ARG A 375 -109.91 -188.31 17.37
N SER A 376 -110.41 -188.33 16.13
CA SER A 376 -109.61 -188.32 14.89
C SER A 376 -108.82 -187.01 14.65
N VAL A 377 -109.27 -185.90 15.23
CA VAL A 377 -108.63 -184.58 15.08
C VAL A 377 -107.47 -184.40 16.07
N LEU A 378 -107.65 -184.84 17.32
CA LEU A 378 -106.67 -184.62 18.39
C LEU A 378 -105.40 -185.48 18.27
N GLU A 379 -105.48 -186.69 17.71
CA GLU A 379 -104.31 -187.54 17.49
C GLU A 379 -103.35 -187.03 16.41
N ARG A 380 -103.77 -186.07 15.57
CA ARG A 380 -102.99 -185.60 14.40
C ARG A 380 -102.01 -184.46 14.71
N TYR A 381 -102.08 -183.85 15.91
CA TYR A 381 -101.36 -182.60 16.24
C TYR A 381 -100.59 -182.66 17.57
N ALA A 382 -99.88 -183.78 17.82
CA ALA A 382 -98.90 -183.85 18.91
C ALA A 382 -97.63 -183.00 18.61
N PRO A 383 -97.19 -182.11 19.53
CA PRO A 383 -96.05 -181.21 19.29
C PRO A 383 -94.67 -181.84 19.64
N GLN A 384 -93.61 -181.39 18.95
CA GLN A 384 -92.20 -181.70 19.27
C GLN A 384 -91.40 -180.42 19.59
N PRO A 385 -90.64 -180.39 20.71
CA PRO A 385 -89.46 -179.52 20.96
C PRO A 385 -88.15 -180.28 20.60
N PRO A 386 -86.91 -179.75 20.78
CA PRO A 386 -86.46 -178.42 21.26
C PRO A 386 -85.84 -177.58 20.09
N THR A 387 -84.68 -176.87 20.05
CA THR A 387 -83.43 -176.74 20.85
C THR A 387 -82.71 -175.40 20.55
N PRO A 388 -81.99 -174.77 21.51
CA PRO A 388 -81.19 -173.54 21.29
C PRO A 388 -79.68 -173.80 21.17
N GLU A 389 -78.86 -172.80 20.81
CA GLU A 389 -77.51 -172.62 21.41
C GLU A 389 -76.86 -171.22 21.24
N THR A 390 -75.79 -171.04 22.04
CA THR A 390 -74.84 -169.93 22.35
C THR A 390 -74.20 -169.11 21.20
N GLY A 391 -73.52 -167.97 21.43
CA GLY A 391 -73.22 -167.19 22.66
C GLY A 391 -71.74 -166.74 22.82
N ARG A 392 -71.45 -165.78 23.72
CA ARG A 392 -70.10 -165.24 24.13
C ARG A 392 -69.30 -164.45 23.06
N ALA A 393 -68.25 -163.65 23.38
CA ALA A 393 -67.84 -162.88 24.59
C ALA A 393 -66.66 -161.93 24.25
N GLN A 394 -66.44 -160.88 25.09
CA GLN A 394 -65.16 -160.18 25.48
C GLN A 394 -64.10 -159.84 24.38
N GLU A 395 -63.45 -158.66 24.34
CA GLU A 395 -62.33 -158.25 25.22
C GLU A 395 -61.88 -156.78 24.98
N THR A 396 -61.24 -156.17 25.98
CA THR A 396 -60.36 -154.97 25.95
C THR A 396 -58.88 -155.43 26.02
N PRO A 397 -57.80 -154.60 25.96
CA PRO A 397 -57.68 -153.12 25.96
C PRO A 397 -56.64 -152.56 24.93
N ALA A 398 -56.24 -151.27 25.04
CA ALA A 398 -54.84 -150.77 25.13
C ALA A 398 -54.59 -149.38 24.48
N ALA A 399 -53.54 -148.70 24.95
CA ALA A 399 -52.95 -147.45 24.43
C ALA A 399 -51.46 -147.73 24.03
N PRO A 400 -50.49 -146.80 23.77
CA PRO A 400 -50.32 -145.44 24.31
C PRO A 400 -49.87 -144.38 23.24
N PRO A 401 -48.81 -143.53 23.36
CA PRO A 401 -48.94 -142.08 23.07
C PRO A 401 -47.94 -141.51 22.04
N GLY A 402 -47.93 -140.17 21.88
CA GLY A 402 -46.86 -139.46 21.16
C GLY A 402 -46.95 -137.94 21.28
N GLU A 403 -46.02 -137.33 22.02
CA GLU A 403 -45.70 -135.89 21.95
C GLU A 403 -44.56 -135.66 20.96
N GLU A 404 -44.55 -134.55 20.22
CA GLU A 404 -43.39 -133.63 20.18
C GLU A 404 -43.69 -132.33 19.40
N ARG A 405 -43.31 -131.20 20.03
CA ARG A 405 -43.07 -129.84 19.46
C ARG A 405 -44.26 -129.03 18.97
#